data_AF-A0A965FT32-F1
#
_entry.id   AF-A0A965FT32-F1
#
_cell.length_a   1.000
_cell.length_b   1.000
_cell.length_c   1.000
_cell.angle_alpha   90.00
_cell.angle_beta   90.00
_cell.angle_gamma   90.00
#
_symmetry.space_group_name_H-M   'P 1'
#
loop_
_entity.id
_entity.type
_entity.pdbx_description
1 polymer ?
#
loop_
_entity_poly.entity_id
_entity_poly.type
_entity_poly.pdbx_seq_one_letter_code
_entity_poly.pdbx_strand_id
1 'polypeptide(L)' 'MPEPAPQRLPRLRLMIAPGTLHSRGRDRMDFTRYGRSGKPRMTGEELLPTLPELGALAQIDVDAGNPHEVATHDDLRRL' A
#
# COMPACT_ATOMS: atom_id res chain seq x y z
N MET A 1 30.01 -13.63 -27.23
CA MET A 1 29.39 -12.51 -26.47
C MET A 1 28.92 -13.12 -25.15
N PRO A 2 29.36 -12.64 -23.97
CA PRO A 2 28.82 -13.14 -22.72
C PRO A 2 27.34 -12.74 -22.59
N GLU A 3 26.48 -13.65 -22.15
CA GLU A 3 25.09 -13.33 -21.83
C GLU A 3 25.04 -12.31 -20.67
N PRO A 4 24.11 -11.34 -20.69
CA PRO A 4 23.94 -10.42 -19.58
C PRO A 4 23.53 -11.20 -18.32
N ALA A 5 24.25 -10.97 -17.22
CA ALA A 5 23.91 -11.57 -15.93
C ALA A 5 22.46 -11.24 -15.56
N PRO A 6 21.70 -12.18 -14.97
CA PRO A 6 20.31 -11.95 -14.62
C PRO A 6 20.20 -10.73 -13.69
N GLN A 7 19.54 -9.69 -14.19
CA GLN A 7 19.38 -8.44 -13.46
C GLN A 7 18.37 -8.68 -12.34
N ARG A 8 18.86 -8.86 -11.11
CA ARG A 8 18.01 -9.03 -9.93
C ARG A 8 17.16 -7.77 -9.74
N LEU A 9 15.85 -7.96 -9.60
CA LEU A 9 14.93 -6.88 -9.30
C LEU A 9 15.35 -6.19 -7.98
N PRO A 10 15.22 -4.85 -7.90
CA PRO A 10 15.45 -4.13 -6.66
C PRO A 10 14.48 -4.61 -5.57
N ARG A 11 14.95 -4.60 -4.33
CA ARG A 11 14.12 -4.93 -3.16
C ARG A 11 13.57 -3.65 -2.56
N LEU A 12 12.25 -3.56 -2.42
CA LEU A 12 11.57 -2.41 -1.86
C LEU A 12 10.76 -2.81 -0.63
N ARG A 13 10.66 -1.89 0.33
CA ARG A 13 9.80 -2.03 1.51
C ARG A 13 8.58 -1.14 1.35
N LEU A 14 7.38 -1.71 1.39
CA LEU A 14 6.13 -0.97 1.35
C LEU A 14 5.71 -0.56 2.77
N MET A 15 5.75 0.74 3.03
CA MET A 15 5.23 1.35 4.25
C MET A 15 3.90 2.04 3.91
N ILE A 16 2.85 1.72 4.66
CA ILE A 16 1.52 2.34 4.48
C ILE A 16 1.44 3.56 5.38
N ALA A 17 1.49 4.72 4.74
CA ALA A 17 1.22 5.98 5.39
C ALA A 17 -0.31 6.23 5.50
N PRO A 18 -0.69 7.11 6.43
CA PRO A 18 -2.03 7.71 6.46
C PRO A 18 -2.40 8.30 5.10
N GLY A 19 -3.63 8.10 4.65
CA GLY A 19 -4.07 8.65 3.38
C GLY A 19 -5.28 7.94 2.82
N THR A 20 -5.70 8.26 1.60
CA THR A 20 -6.92 7.71 1.00
C THR A 20 -6.67 6.51 0.10
N LEU A 21 -5.42 6.29 -0.35
CA LEU A 21 -5.04 5.25 -1.31
C LEU A 21 -5.52 3.84 -0.93
N HIS A 22 -5.39 3.47 0.34
CA HIS A 22 -5.80 2.16 0.87
C HIS A 22 -7.26 2.14 1.35
N SER A 23 -8.08 3.15 1.01
CA SER A 23 -9.51 3.19 1.38
C SER A 23 -10.35 2.30 0.47
N ARG A 24 -11.44 1.75 1.00
CA ARG A 24 -12.41 0.94 0.25
C ARG A 24 -13.79 1.56 0.30
N GLY A 25 -14.38 1.85 -0.86
CA GLY A 25 -15.79 2.18 -0.98
C GLY A 25 -16.68 0.95 -0.81
N ARG A 26 -17.93 1.15 -0.41
CA ARG A 26 -18.91 0.04 -0.35
C ARG A 26 -19.10 -0.58 -1.74
N ASP A 27 -19.19 0.27 -2.75
CA ASP A 27 -19.36 -0.05 -4.15
C ASP A 27 -18.59 0.96 -5.02
N ARG A 28 -18.69 0.81 -6.35
CA ARG A 28 -17.96 1.66 -7.31
C ARG A 28 -18.48 3.11 -7.37
N MET A 29 -19.68 3.39 -6.86
CA MET A 29 -20.27 4.74 -6.87
C MET A 29 -19.94 5.54 -5.60
N ASP A 30 -19.24 4.94 -4.66
CA ASP A 30 -18.87 5.56 -3.39
C ASP A 30 -17.60 6.43 -3.49
N PHE A 31 -17.70 7.47 -4.30
CA PHE A 31 -16.57 8.36 -4.60
C PHE A 31 -16.26 9.37 -3.50
N THR A 32 -17.23 9.69 -2.65
CA THR A 32 -17.12 10.80 -1.68
C THR A 32 -17.18 10.37 -0.22
N ARG A 33 -17.66 9.15 0.08
CA ARG A 33 -17.86 8.66 1.45
C ARG A 33 -17.19 7.32 1.71
N TYR A 34 -16.20 6.95 0.89
CA TYR A 34 -15.44 5.72 1.02
C TYR A 34 -14.82 5.51 2.41
N GLY A 35 -14.45 6.58 3.12
CA GLY A 35 -13.91 6.50 4.49
C GLY A 35 -14.94 6.18 5.58
N ARG A 36 -16.24 6.31 5.29
CA ARG A 36 -17.36 6.05 6.22
C ARG A 36 -18.30 4.96 5.72
N SER A 37 -17.95 4.34 4.59
CA SER A 37 -18.76 3.38 3.83
C SER A 37 -18.97 2.04 4.54
N GLY A 38 -18.18 1.80 5.59
CA GLY A 38 -18.24 0.62 6.46
C GLY A 38 -17.24 -0.47 6.11
N LYS A 39 -16.43 -0.32 5.06
CA LYS A 39 -15.33 -1.24 4.81
C LYS A 39 -14.06 -0.79 5.54
N PRO A 40 -13.38 -1.70 6.25
CA PRO A 40 -12.03 -1.43 6.75
C PRO A 40 -11.12 -1.02 5.59
N ARG A 41 -10.11 -0.22 5.86
CA ARG A 41 -9.08 0.07 4.85
C ARG A 41 -8.27 -1.18 4.54
N MET A 42 -7.61 -1.22 3.39
CA MET A 42 -6.70 -2.29 3.04
C MET A 42 -5.43 -2.19 3.89
N THR A 43 -4.96 -3.31 4.40
CA THR A 43 -3.58 -3.43 4.87
C THR A 43 -2.60 -3.36 3.68
N GLY A 44 -1.30 -3.20 3.93
CA GLY A 44 -0.30 -3.30 2.86
C GLY A 44 -0.35 -4.66 2.15
N GLU A 45 -0.62 -5.73 2.91
CA GLU A 45 -0.76 -7.10 2.40
C GLU A 45 -2.02 -7.27 1.54
N GLU A 46 -3.11 -6.57 1.85
CA GLU A 46 -4.31 -6.56 1.01
C GLU A 46 -4.17 -5.65 -0.21
N LEU A 47 -3.39 -4.56 -0.11
CA LEU A 47 -3.22 -3.57 -1.18
C LEU A 47 -2.25 -4.06 -2.26
N LEU A 48 -1.10 -4.62 -1.89
CA LEU A 48 -0.05 -4.99 -2.84
C LEU A 48 -0.56 -5.95 -3.95
N PRO A 49 -1.38 -6.97 -3.67
CA PRO A 49 -1.93 -7.84 -4.71
C PRO A 49 -2.85 -7.15 -5.72
N THR A 50 -3.35 -5.94 -5.41
CA THR A 50 -4.19 -5.16 -6.34
C THR A 50 -3.39 -4.45 -7.43
N LEU A 51 -2.06 -4.42 -7.32
CA LEU A 51 -1.12 -3.74 -8.21
C LEU A 51 -0.10 -4.75 -8.80
N PRO A 52 -0.55 -5.75 -9.59
CA PRO A 52 0.31 -6.82 -10.07
C PRO A 52 1.50 -6.35 -10.92
N GLU A 53 1.38 -5.20 -11.59
CA GLU A 53 2.43 -4.59 -12.39
C GLU A 53 3.72 -4.29 -11.60
N LEU A 54 3.61 -4.09 -10.29
CA LEU A 54 4.76 -3.82 -9.45
C LEU A 54 5.73 -5.00 -9.35
N GLY A 55 5.24 -6.23 -9.53
CA GLY A 55 6.06 -7.44 -9.52
C GLY A 55 7.04 -7.52 -10.71
N ALA A 56 6.77 -6.78 -11.80
CA ALA A 56 7.69 -6.67 -12.92
C ALA A 56 8.84 -5.67 -12.64
N LEU A 57 8.67 -4.79 -11.66
CA LEU A 57 9.58 -3.68 -11.37
C LEU A 57 10.47 -3.96 -10.14
N ALA A 58 9.95 -4.67 -9.14
CA ALA A 58 10.63 -4.88 -7.87
C ALA A 58 10.15 -6.13 -7.12
N GLN A 59 11.00 -6.64 -6.24
CA GLN A 59 10.59 -7.52 -5.15
C GLN A 59 10.15 -6.66 -3.98
N ILE A 60 8.85 -6.64 -3.67
CA ILE A 60 8.27 -5.75 -2.65
C ILE A 60 7.85 -6.57 -1.42
N ASP A 61 8.38 -6.18 -0.25
CA ASP A 61 7.98 -6.73 1.04
C ASP A 61 7.19 -5.66 1.81
N VAL A 62 6.04 -6.02 2.40
CA VAL A 62 5.30 -5.09 3.28
C VAL A 62 6.06 -4.93 4.60
N ASP A 63 6.02 -3.74 5.18
CA ASP A 63 6.58 -3.50 6.50
C ASP A 63 5.67 -4.03 7.59
N ALA A 64 6.14 -5.06 8.31
CA ALA A 64 5.45 -5.67 9.43
C ALA A 64 5.35 -4.77 10.67
N GLY A 65 6.24 -3.76 10.79
CA GLY A 65 6.25 -2.81 11.89
C GLY A 65 5.41 -1.56 11.65
N ASN A 66 4.80 -1.45 10.46
CA ASN A 66 4.07 -0.25 10.08
C ASN A 66 2.63 -0.29 10.63
N PRO A 67 2.20 0.71 11.43
CA PRO A 67 0.85 0.75 11.97
C PRO A 67 -0.17 0.79 10.82
N HIS A 68 -1.17 -0.10 10.89
CA HIS A 68 -2.24 -0.18 9.89
C HIS A 68 -3.29 0.92 10.04
N GLU A 69 -3.07 1.86 10.95
CA GLU A 69 -4.01 2.90 11.29
C GLU A 69 -3.67 4.22 10.60
N VAL A 70 -4.72 4.98 10.33
CA VAL A 70 -4.64 6.39 9.93
C VAL A 70 -3.75 7.11 10.95
N ALA A 71 -2.81 7.95 10.50
CA ALA A 71 -2.22 8.96 11.39
C ALA A 71 -3.39 9.75 11.91
N THR A 72 -3.63 9.53 13.18
CA THR A 72 -4.51 10.37 13.94
C THR A 72 -3.97 11.79 13.87
N HIS A 73 -4.83 12.74 14.18
CA HIS A 73 -4.35 14.11 14.36
C HIS A 73 -3.23 14.18 15.40
N ASP A 74 -3.20 13.25 16.37
CA ASP A 74 -2.13 13.13 17.35
C ASP A 74 -0.82 12.55 16.79
N ASP A 75 -0.86 11.71 15.76
CA ASP A 75 0.34 11.23 15.08
C ASP A 75 1.00 12.33 14.23
N LEU A 76 0.18 13.19 13.61
CA LEU A 76 0.68 14.35 12.86
C LEU A 76 1.30 15.43 13.76
N ARG A 77 0.86 15.56 15.01
CA ARG A 77 1.41 16.50 16.00
C ARG A 77 2.80 16.10 16.52
N ARG A 78 3.24 14.86 16.27
CA ARG A 78 4.53 14.32 16.74
C ARG A 78 5.65 14.41 15.69
N LEU A 79 5.35 14.93 14.50
CA LEU A 79 6.30 15.26 13.43
C LEU A 79 6.83 16.69 13.62
#